data_AF-J3L6Z8-F1
#
_entry.id   AF-J3L6Z8-F1
#
_cell.length_a   1.000
_cell.length_b   1.000
_cell.length_c   1.000
_cell.angle_alpha   90.00
_cell.angle_beta   90.00
_cell.angle_gamma   90.00
#
_symmetry.space_group_name_H-M   'P 1'
#
loop_
_entity.id
_entity.type
_entity.pdbx_description
1 polymer ?
#
loop_
_entity_poly.entity_id
_entity_poly.type
_entity_poly.pdbx_seq_one_letter_code
_entity_poly.pdbx_strand_id
1 'polypeptide(L)'
;MSKLGILGRSGVPRSNEGMRLIFSAVIGVMLGYLFGISFPTVYITKLHFPSSIISYIEDRNSGITTQTLLNHAWTFANSKKRNSSESNSDEIPKIYVPTNPKGAESLAPGIVVPETDLYLRRLWGEPSEDLTSQPRYLVTFTVGYPQKANIDAAVKKFSENFTIMLFHYDDRTTEWDEFEWSKKAIHVSVRKQTKWWFAKRFLHPDIVARYDYIFIWDEDLDVQHFNAEAYIELVRKHGLEISQPGLEPDKGLTWQMTKRLGDQEVHKVTEERPGWCTDPYLPPCAAFVEIMATVFSRDAWRCVWHMIQNDLVHGWGLDFSLRKCVEPAHEKIGVVDSQWIVHQVVPSLGNQGMAENGRAPWEGVRARCRKEWGMFQTRLADAENAYYLQKGIIPPNSTA
;
A
#
# COMPACT_ATOMS: atom_id res chain seq x y z
N MET A 1 -8.85 -56.20 -77.29
CA MET A 1 -8.75 -54.84 -77.85
C MET A 1 -8.80 -53.90 -76.66
N SER A 2 -7.86 -53.01 -76.33
CA SER A 2 -6.69 -52.41 -77.01
C SER A 2 -5.87 -51.75 -75.89
N LYS A 3 -4.61 -52.14 -75.64
CA LYS A 3 -3.34 -51.41 -75.95
C LYS A 3 -3.29 -49.94 -75.48
N LEU A 4 -2.44 -49.61 -74.50
CA LEU A 4 -1.06 -49.04 -74.59
C LEU A 4 -1.12 -47.49 -74.47
N GLY A 5 -0.32 -46.73 -73.71
CA GLY A 5 0.78 -46.91 -72.77
C GLY A 5 1.42 -45.52 -72.48
N ILE A 6 2.42 -45.52 -71.59
CA ILE A 6 3.55 -44.55 -71.44
C ILE A 6 3.44 -43.38 -70.42
N LEU A 7 4.34 -43.52 -69.42
CA LEU A 7 5.12 -42.58 -68.60
C LEU A 7 4.75 -41.09 -68.49
N GLY A 8 4.64 -40.65 -67.23
CA GLY A 8 4.91 -39.28 -66.79
C GLY A 8 5.51 -39.29 -65.38
N ARG A 9 6.79 -38.93 -65.27
CA ARG A 9 7.62 -38.90 -64.06
C ARG A 9 7.48 -37.52 -63.41
N SER A 10 7.08 -37.43 -62.14
CA SER A 10 7.22 -36.20 -61.36
C SER A 10 7.37 -36.52 -59.88
N GLY A 11 8.59 -36.30 -59.37
CA GLY A 11 8.96 -36.54 -57.99
C GLY A 11 8.25 -35.57 -57.05
N VAL A 12 7.72 -36.13 -55.95
CA VAL A 12 7.27 -35.36 -54.79
C VAL A 12 8.52 -34.83 -54.07
N PRO A 13 8.61 -33.51 -53.78
CA PRO A 13 9.71 -32.99 -52.99
C PRO A 13 9.52 -33.45 -51.54
N ARG A 14 10.48 -34.23 -51.02
CA ARG A 14 10.59 -34.47 -49.57
C ARG A 14 10.78 -33.12 -48.88
N SER A 15 9.82 -32.72 -48.02
CA SER A 15 9.91 -31.48 -47.26
C SER A 15 11.13 -31.54 -46.35
N ASN A 16 11.92 -30.46 -46.37
CA ASN A 16 13.16 -30.32 -45.62
C ASN A 16 12.88 -29.90 -44.15
N GLU A 17 11.81 -30.41 -43.54
CA GLU A 17 11.33 -29.98 -42.22
C GLU A 17 12.24 -30.44 -41.08
N GLY A 18 12.78 -31.66 -41.16
CA GLY A 18 13.76 -32.15 -40.17
C GLY A 18 15.04 -31.33 -40.15
N MET A 19 15.52 -30.89 -41.33
CA MET A 19 16.73 -30.08 -41.43
C MET A 19 16.50 -28.66 -40.90
N ARG A 20 15.30 -28.09 -41.08
CA ARG A 20 14.90 -26.79 -40.51
C ARG A 20 14.79 -26.81 -38.98
N LEU A 21 14.26 -27.87 -38.40
CA LEU A 21 14.15 -28.03 -36.93
C LEU A 21 15.53 -28.17 -36.27
N ILE A 22 16.43 -28.93 -36.89
CA ILE A 22 17.81 -29.06 -36.39
C ILE A 22 18.55 -27.72 -36.52
N PHE A 23 18.39 -27.01 -37.64
CA PHE A 23 19.04 -25.71 -37.82
C PHE A 23 18.54 -24.65 -36.82
N SER A 24 17.24 -24.63 -36.53
CA SER A 24 16.65 -23.70 -35.56
C SER A 24 17.03 -24.04 -34.12
N ALA A 25 17.13 -25.32 -33.75
CA ALA A 25 17.63 -25.72 -32.43
C ALA A 25 19.11 -25.36 -32.24
N VAL A 26 19.96 -25.57 -33.26
CA VAL A 26 21.38 -25.22 -33.19
C VAL A 26 21.58 -23.71 -33.11
N ILE A 27 20.82 -22.91 -33.87
CA ILE A 27 20.83 -21.45 -33.78
C ILE A 27 20.33 -20.99 -32.40
N GLY A 28 19.29 -21.61 -31.85
CA GLY A 28 18.77 -21.29 -30.52
C GLY A 28 19.78 -21.58 -29.39
N VAL A 29 20.50 -22.70 -29.46
CA VAL A 29 21.55 -23.04 -28.49
C VAL A 29 22.76 -22.12 -28.63
N MET A 30 23.16 -21.79 -29.87
CA MET A 30 24.27 -20.85 -30.10
C MET A 30 23.92 -19.43 -29.65
N LEU A 31 22.70 -18.95 -29.90
CA LEU A 31 22.21 -17.67 -29.39
C LEU A 31 22.10 -17.69 -27.85
N GLY A 32 21.57 -18.76 -27.26
CA GLY A 32 21.49 -18.92 -25.80
C GLY A 32 22.86 -18.95 -25.13
N TYR A 33 23.85 -19.60 -25.75
CA TYR A 33 25.24 -19.64 -25.29
C TYR A 33 25.94 -18.28 -25.45
N LEU A 34 25.72 -17.58 -26.57
CA LEU A 34 26.25 -16.23 -26.79
C LEU A 34 25.65 -15.20 -25.83
N PHE A 35 24.34 -15.25 -25.57
CA PHE A 35 23.72 -14.39 -24.56
C PHE A 35 24.14 -14.79 -23.13
N GLY A 36 24.32 -16.09 -22.84
CA GLY A 36 24.74 -16.57 -21.52
C GLY A 36 26.19 -16.24 -21.15
N ILE A 37 27.08 -16.10 -22.13
CA ILE A 37 28.51 -15.76 -21.92
C ILE A 37 28.77 -14.25 -22.02
N SER A 38 27.80 -13.50 -22.58
CA SER A 38 27.88 -12.04 -22.65
C SER A 38 27.44 -11.34 -21.35
N PHE A 39 27.03 -12.08 -20.32
CA PHE A 39 26.87 -11.52 -18.98
C PHE A 39 28.20 -11.64 -18.22
N PRO A 40 28.85 -10.51 -17.85
CA PRO A 40 29.93 -10.58 -16.88
C PRO A 40 29.37 -11.16 -15.59
N THR A 41 30.02 -12.20 -15.06
CA THR A 41 29.80 -12.64 -13.69
C THR A 41 30.06 -11.43 -12.80
N VAL A 42 29.00 -10.83 -12.26
CA VAL A 42 29.08 -9.62 -11.44
C VAL A 42 29.71 -10.00 -10.11
N TYR A 43 31.04 -9.98 -10.04
CA TYR A 43 31.71 -9.67 -8.79
C TYR A 43 31.42 -8.20 -8.50
N ILE A 44 30.57 -7.95 -7.50
CA ILE A 44 30.40 -6.60 -6.92
C ILE A 44 31.70 -6.24 -6.22
N THR A 45 32.65 -5.74 -6.97
CA THR A 45 33.81 -5.01 -6.45
C THR A 45 34.04 -3.81 -7.36
N LYS A 46 33.77 -2.63 -6.79
CA LYS A 46 33.99 -1.27 -7.33
C LYS A 46 33.04 -0.81 -8.44
N LEU A 47 32.11 0.07 -8.04
CA LEU A 47 31.38 0.96 -8.95
C LEU A 47 32.39 1.91 -9.63
N HIS A 48 32.62 1.72 -10.92
CA HIS A 48 33.23 2.72 -11.80
C HIS A 48 32.11 3.44 -12.55
N PHE A 49 31.91 4.73 -12.27
CA PHE A 49 30.97 5.56 -13.00
C PHE A 49 31.55 5.89 -14.39
N PRO A 50 30.84 5.61 -15.51
CA PRO A 50 31.24 6.04 -16.83
C PRO A 50 31.18 7.57 -16.95
N SER A 51 32.17 8.16 -17.64
CA SER A 51 32.31 9.62 -17.86
C SER A 51 31.16 10.27 -18.62
N SER A 52 30.17 9.51 -19.10
CA SER A 52 29.01 10.00 -19.86
C SER A 52 27.89 10.61 -19.00
N ILE A 53 27.93 10.47 -17.67
CA ILE A 53 27.00 11.18 -16.76
C ILE A 53 27.41 12.66 -16.59
N ILE A 54 28.64 13.03 -16.97
CA ILE A 54 29.23 14.35 -16.70
C ILE A 54 28.61 15.46 -17.59
N SER A 55 28.07 15.15 -18.77
CA SER A 55 27.57 16.18 -19.69
C SER A 55 26.22 16.77 -19.32
N TYR A 56 25.46 16.16 -18.39
CA TYR A 56 24.12 16.65 -18.04
C TYR A 56 24.13 17.70 -16.92
N ILE A 57 25.26 17.87 -16.21
CA ILE A 57 25.40 18.83 -15.09
C ILE A 57 26.03 20.15 -15.55
N GLU A 58 26.42 20.27 -16.82
CA GLU A 58 26.97 21.51 -17.37
C GLU A 58 25.84 22.48 -17.76
N ASP A 59 25.05 22.90 -16.77
CA ASP A 59 24.20 24.07 -16.94
C ASP A 59 25.09 25.32 -16.99
N ARG A 60 25.08 25.98 -18.15
CA ARG A 60 25.94 27.13 -18.52
C ARG A 60 25.84 28.33 -17.58
N ASN A 61 24.96 28.30 -16.58
CA ASN A 61 24.70 29.39 -15.65
C ASN A 61 24.99 29.05 -14.16
N SER A 62 25.42 27.83 -13.85
CA SER A 62 25.86 27.48 -12.48
C SER A 62 27.38 27.67 -12.39
N GLY A 63 27.83 28.68 -11.64
CA GLY A 63 29.27 29.01 -11.48
C GLY A 63 30.11 27.97 -10.72
N ILE A 64 29.62 26.74 -10.56
CA ILE A 64 30.31 25.66 -9.85
C ILE A 64 30.52 24.52 -10.84
N THR A 65 31.75 24.39 -11.34
CA THR A 65 32.10 23.27 -12.23
C THR A 65 31.97 21.94 -11.47
N THR A 66 31.48 20.90 -12.15
CA THR A 66 31.35 19.53 -11.61
C THR A 66 32.69 19.02 -11.07
N GLN A 67 33.81 19.49 -11.65
CA GLN A 67 35.16 19.20 -11.22
C GLN A 67 35.51 19.84 -9.86
N THR A 68 34.99 21.04 -9.56
CA THR A 68 35.14 21.68 -8.24
C THR A 68 34.41 20.87 -7.16
N LEU A 69 33.19 20.41 -7.42
CA LEU A 69 32.42 19.57 -6.49
C LEU A 69 33.11 18.23 -6.23
N LEU A 70 33.59 17.59 -7.29
CA LEU A 70 34.38 16.37 -7.18
C LEU A 70 35.65 16.64 -6.36
N ASN A 71 36.44 17.65 -6.71
CA ASN A 71 37.65 17.99 -5.96
C ASN A 71 37.36 18.30 -4.48
N HIS A 72 36.22 18.92 -4.15
CA HIS A 72 35.77 19.08 -2.77
C HIS A 72 35.48 17.74 -2.10
N ALA A 73 34.72 16.84 -2.73
CA ALA A 73 34.43 15.51 -2.20
C ALA A 73 35.72 14.67 -2.02
N TRP A 74 36.63 14.71 -3.00
CA TRP A 74 37.92 14.03 -2.97
C TRP A 74 38.87 14.63 -1.93
N THR A 75 38.87 15.95 -1.71
CA THR A 75 39.66 16.58 -0.63
C THR A 75 39.09 16.27 0.75
N PHE A 76 37.78 16.20 0.93
CA PHE A 76 37.16 15.67 2.17
C PHE A 76 37.53 14.20 2.43
N ALA A 77 37.60 13.38 1.38
CA ALA A 77 38.01 11.97 1.50
C ALA A 77 39.53 11.81 1.73
N ASN A 78 40.36 12.68 1.15
CA ASN A 78 41.83 12.62 1.23
C ASN A 78 42.43 13.40 2.41
N SER A 79 41.74 14.42 2.96
CA SER A 79 42.18 15.09 4.19
C SER A 79 42.19 14.12 5.38
N LYS A 80 41.30 13.10 5.36
CA LYS A 80 41.34 11.95 6.28
C LYS A 80 42.60 11.08 6.15
N LYS A 81 43.37 11.20 5.07
CA LYS A 81 44.56 10.37 4.79
C LYS A 81 45.89 11.11 4.98
N ARG A 82 45.88 12.43 5.19
CA ARG A 82 47.08 13.26 5.05
C ARG A 82 47.68 13.81 6.34
N ASN A 83 47.10 13.49 7.51
CA ASN A 83 47.69 13.77 8.82
C ASN A 83 48.32 12.52 9.44
N SER A 84 49.25 11.88 8.73
CA SER A 84 50.08 10.81 9.29
C SER A 84 51.56 11.23 9.27
N SER A 85 51.90 12.18 10.13
CA SER A 85 53.28 12.38 10.58
C SER A 85 53.23 12.71 12.08
N GLU A 86 53.55 11.70 12.88
CA GLU A 86 53.90 11.73 14.31
C GLU A 86 53.01 12.55 15.26
N SER A 87 51.90 11.95 15.68
CA SER A 87 51.40 12.02 17.06
C SER A 87 50.53 10.80 17.34
N ASN A 88 50.30 10.46 18.62
CA ASN A 88 49.50 9.34 19.12
C ASN A 88 48.36 8.92 18.18
N SER A 89 48.09 7.61 18.10
CA SER A 89 46.93 7.07 17.38
C SER A 89 45.63 7.64 17.95
N ASP A 90 45.26 8.82 17.49
CA ASP A 90 43.95 9.41 17.68
C ASP A 90 43.01 8.55 16.85
N GLU A 91 42.47 7.52 17.50
CA GLU A 91 41.36 6.74 16.95
C GLU A 91 40.33 7.74 16.43
N ILE A 92 40.06 7.70 15.13
CA ILE A 92 38.98 8.48 14.53
C ILE A 92 37.76 8.27 15.42
N PRO A 93 37.13 9.34 15.94
CA PRO A 93 35.98 9.19 16.82
C PRO A 93 34.93 8.35 16.09
N LYS A 94 34.70 7.13 16.58
CA LYS A 94 33.69 6.25 16.01
C LYS A 94 32.34 6.77 16.44
N ILE A 95 31.58 7.31 15.50
CA ILE A 95 30.19 7.69 15.74
C ILE A 95 29.42 6.39 15.91
N TYR A 96 28.86 6.22 17.10
CA TYR A 96 27.88 5.19 17.38
C TYR A 96 26.83 5.79 18.31
N VAL A 97 25.63 6.00 17.78
CA VAL A 97 24.51 6.59 18.50
C VAL A 97 23.40 5.53 18.60
N PRO A 98 23.26 4.87 19.76
CA PRO A 98 22.28 3.80 19.95
C PRO A 98 20.82 4.24 19.83
N THR A 99 20.56 5.55 19.98
CA THR A 99 19.21 6.13 19.88
C THR A 99 18.78 6.42 18.44
N ASN A 100 19.68 6.30 17.46
CA ASN A 100 19.30 6.42 16.06
C ASN A 100 18.46 5.21 15.62
N PRO A 101 17.67 5.33 14.53
CA PRO A 101 16.98 4.20 13.94
C PRO A 101 17.93 3.04 13.62
N LYS A 102 17.41 1.82 13.70
CA LYS A 102 18.19 0.61 13.46
C LYS A 102 18.88 0.66 12.09
N GLY A 103 20.20 0.45 12.08
CA GLY A 103 21.03 0.55 10.87
C GLY A 103 21.59 1.95 10.59
N ALA A 104 21.19 2.97 11.35
CA ALA A 104 21.68 4.35 11.25
C ALA A 104 22.56 4.77 12.45
N GLU A 105 22.98 3.83 13.29
CA GLU A 105 23.75 4.11 14.51
C GLU A 105 25.11 4.76 14.21
N SER A 106 25.65 4.52 13.02
CA SER A 106 26.91 5.14 12.56
C SER A 106 26.77 6.59 12.07
N LEU A 107 25.54 7.11 11.97
CA LEU A 107 25.27 8.48 11.52
C LEU A 107 25.27 9.47 12.69
N ALA A 108 25.76 10.69 12.43
CA ALA A 108 25.60 11.78 13.39
C ALA A 108 24.10 12.12 13.55
N PRO A 109 23.58 12.36 14.76
CA PRO A 109 22.14 12.57 14.97
C PRO A 109 21.56 13.72 14.12
N GLY A 110 22.36 14.76 13.88
CA GLY A 110 21.93 15.94 13.13
C GLY A 110 21.61 15.70 11.65
N ILE A 111 21.98 14.56 11.06
CA ILE A 111 21.61 14.20 9.67
C ILE A 111 20.56 13.09 9.60
N VAL A 112 20.16 12.52 10.74
CA VAL A 112 19.21 11.41 10.78
C VAL A 112 17.80 11.93 10.64
N VAL A 113 17.09 11.42 9.64
CA VAL A 113 15.66 11.66 9.42
C VAL A 113 14.93 10.33 9.65
N PRO A 114 14.26 10.13 10.79
CA PRO A 114 13.73 8.82 11.19
C PRO A 114 12.43 8.43 10.48
N GLU A 115 11.71 9.39 9.93
CA GLU A 115 10.39 9.23 9.29
C GLU A 115 10.38 9.98 7.95
N THR A 116 9.49 9.59 7.05
CA THR A 116 9.27 10.28 5.77
C THR A 116 7.84 10.83 5.69
N ASP A 117 7.47 11.37 4.53
CA ASP A 117 6.15 11.93 4.27
C ASP A 117 5.76 11.74 2.80
N LEU A 118 4.50 12.04 2.49
CA LEU A 118 3.96 12.00 1.12
C LEU A 118 3.88 13.39 0.47
N TYR A 119 4.55 14.40 1.02
CA TYR A 119 4.47 15.75 0.47
C TYR A 119 5.27 15.87 -0.82
N LEU A 120 4.62 16.36 -1.88
CA LEU A 120 5.25 16.59 -3.17
C LEU A 120 6.23 17.75 -3.09
N ARG A 121 7.42 17.56 -3.67
CA ARG A 121 8.52 18.54 -3.70
C ARG A 121 8.87 18.86 -5.16
N ARG A 122 9.32 20.08 -5.42
CA ARG A 122 9.66 20.52 -6.79
C ARG A 122 11.00 19.92 -7.19
N LEU A 123 11.22 19.77 -8.50
CA LEU A 123 12.49 19.27 -9.04
C LEU A 123 13.62 20.31 -9.03
N TRP A 124 13.30 21.57 -8.72
CA TRP A 124 14.21 22.72 -8.80
C TRP A 124 13.81 23.78 -7.75
N GLY A 125 14.71 24.72 -7.48
CA GLY A 125 14.51 25.81 -6.54
C GLY A 125 14.97 25.47 -5.12
N GLU A 126 14.59 26.31 -4.16
CA GLU A 126 14.95 26.13 -2.75
C GLU A 126 13.99 25.15 -2.06
N PRO A 127 14.49 24.06 -1.42
CA PRO A 127 13.64 23.09 -0.74
C PRO A 127 12.76 23.68 0.37
N SER A 128 13.19 24.77 1.00
CA SER A 128 12.42 25.48 2.03
C SER A 128 11.15 26.14 1.51
N GLU A 129 11.04 26.34 0.20
CA GLU A 129 9.89 26.97 -0.45
C GLU A 129 8.90 25.96 -1.05
N ASP A 130 9.23 24.67 -1.05
CA ASP A 130 8.40 23.64 -1.70
C ASP A 130 7.07 23.41 -0.99
N LEU A 131 7.06 23.54 0.34
CA LEU A 131 5.88 23.26 1.17
C LEU A 131 5.20 24.56 1.59
N THR A 132 4.24 25.03 0.79
CA THR A 132 3.40 26.19 1.14
C THR A 132 2.29 25.84 2.13
N SER A 133 1.92 24.56 2.20
CA SER A 133 0.97 24.01 3.16
C SER A 133 1.42 22.61 3.58
N GLN A 134 0.96 22.16 4.75
CA GLN A 134 1.25 20.83 5.29
C GLN A 134 -0.07 20.15 5.66
N PRO A 135 -0.67 19.39 4.73
CA PRO A 135 -1.88 18.61 4.99
C PRO A 135 -1.71 17.72 6.23
N ARG A 136 -2.72 17.72 7.10
CA ARG A 136 -2.73 16.97 8.36
C ARG A 136 -3.48 15.65 8.28
N TYR A 137 -4.22 15.42 7.21
CA TYR A 137 -5.03 14.22 7.02
C TYR A 137 -4.69 13.55 5.69
N LEU A 138 -4.90 12.23 5.64
CA LEU A 138 -4.73 11.45 4.43
C LEU A 138 -6.05 10.76 4.10
N VAL A 139 -6.49 10.83 2.85
CA VAL A 139 -7.56 9.98 2.34
C VAL A 139 -7.06 9.14 1.19
N THR A 140 -7.36 7.84 1.28
CA THR A 140 -7.05 6.86 0.24
C THR A 140 -8.33 6.25 -0.30
N PHE A 141 -8.40 6.13 -1.63
CA PHE A 141 -9.47 5.42 -2.32
C PHE A 141 -8.86 4.30 -3.16
N THR A 142 -9.46 3.10 -3.11
CA THR A 142 -9.09 2.01 -4.03
C THR A 142 -10.01 2.00 -5.22
N VAL A 143 -9.50 2.39 -6.37
CA VAL A 143 -10.30 2.88 -7.50
C VAL A 143 -10.08 2.11 -8.78
N GLY A 144 -11.17 2.00 -9.55
CA GLY A 144 -11.19 1.73 -10.97
C GLY A 144 -11.85 2.89 -11.71
N TYR A 145 -11.44 3.10 -12.95
CA TYR A 145 -11.94 4.16 -13.81
C TYR A 145 -13.48 4.21 -13.94
N PRO A 146 -14.24 3.08 -13.99
CA PRO A 146 -15.70 3.16 -14.09
C PRO A 146 -16.37 3.88 -12.90
N GLN A 147 -15.68 4.00 -11.76
CA GLN A 147 -16.18 4.66 -10.54
C GLN A 147 -15.69 6.11 -10.40
N LYS A 148 -14.97 6.66 -11.38
CA LYS A 148 -14.35 8.01 -11.30
C LYS A 148 -15.31 9.13 -10.91
N ALA A 149 -16.56 9.09 -11.37
CA ALA A 149 -17.57 10.10 -11.04
C ALA A 149 -17.95 10.08 -9.55
N ASN A 150 -17.98 8.89 -8.94
CA ASN A 150 -18.24 8.76 -7.51
C ASN A 150 -17.06 9.29 -6.69
N ILE A 151 -15.83 9.02 -7.14
CA ILE A 151 -14.61 9.56 -6.50
C ILE A 151 -14.52 11.09 -6.65
N ASP A 152 -14.87 11.65 -7.80
CA ASP A 152 -14.93 13.10 -7.97
C ASP A 152 -15.95 13.76 -7.03
N ALA A 153 -17.11 13.12 -6.81
CA ALA A 153 -18.07 13.56 -5.79
C ALA A 153 -17.51 13.43 -4.36
N ALA A 154 -16.76 12.36 -4.09
CA ALA A 154 -16.09 12.13 -2.81
C ALA A 154 -15.05 13.19 -2.49
N VAL A 155 -14.10 13.43 -3.41
CA VAL A 155 -12.98 14.37 -3.23
C VAL A 155 -13.46 15.78 -2.88
N LYS A 156 -14.60 16.22 -3.42
CA LYS A 156 -15.20 17.53 -3.10
C LYS A 156 -15.63 17.70 -1.64
N LYS A 157 -15.66 16.62 -0.84
CA LYS A 157 -15.96 16.64 0.60
C LYS A 157 -14.73 16.78 1.49
N PHE A 158 -13.54 16.78 0.89
CA PHE A 158 -12.25 16.90 1.58
C PHE A 158 -11.65 18.28 1.30
N SER A 159 -11.13 18.92 2.34
CA SER A 159 -10.49 20.24 2.25
C SER A 159 -9.03 20.11 1.79
N GLU A 160 -8.35 21.24 1.61
CA GLU A 160 -6.90 21.31 1.34
C GLU A 160 -6.03 20.78 2.50
N ASN A 161 -6.62 20.46 3.67
CA ASN A 161 -5.93 19.78 4.76
C ASN A 161 -5.72 18.28 4.50
N PHE A 162 -6.28 17.74 3.41
CA PHE A 162 -6.17 16.35 3.03
C PHE A 162 -5.17 16.15 1.89
N THR A 163 -4.23 15.25 2.09
CA THR A 163 -3.54 14.58 0.99
C THR A 163 -4.50 13.54 0.40
N ILE A 164 -4.67 13.55 -0.91
CA ILE A 164 -5.49 12.58 -1.63
C ILE A 164 -4.57 11.58 -2.32
N MET A 165 -4.80 10.29 -2.09
CA MET A 165 -4.06 9.20 -2.70
C MET A 165 -5.02 8.17 -3.33
N LEU A 166 -4.79 7.82 -4.58
CA LEU A 166 -5.61 6.87 -5.32
C LEU A 166 -4.82 5.58 -5.57
N PHE A 167 -5.40 4.45 -5.20
CA PHE A 167 -4.89 3.11 -5.45
C PHE A 167 -5.61 2.50 -6.66
N HIS A 168 -4.99 2.56 -7.83
CA HIS A 168 -5.57 2.11 -9.10
C HIS A 168 -5.36 0.62 -9.27
N TYR A 169 -6.44 -0.17 -9.21
CA TYR A 169 -6.37 -1.61 -9.45
C TYR A 169 -6.53 -1.97 -10.94
N ASP A 170 -6.82 -1.01 -11.81
CA ASP A 170 -7.10 -1.23 -13.23
C ASP A 170 -6.01 -0.73 -14.19
N ASP A 171 -5.00 -0.06 -13.65
CA ASP A 171 -3.86 0.52 -14.38
C ASP A 171 -4.20 1.68 -15.32
N ARG A 172 -5.17 2.50 -14.90
CA ARG A 172 -5.64 3.67 -15.65
C ARG A 172 -5.46 4.94 -14.82
N THR A 173 -4.29 5.55 -14.92
CA THR A 173 -3.99 6.80 -14.21
C THR A 173 -4.22 8.04 -15.07
N THR A 174 -3.83 8.00 -16.35
CA THR A 174 -3.86 9.16 -17.26
C THR A 174 -5.27 9.70 -17.52
N GLU A 175 -6.27 8.83 -17.53
CA GLU A 175 -7.64 9.25 -17.82
C GLU A 175 -8.30 10.02 -16.67
N TRP A 176 -7.64 10.07 -15.51
CA TRP A 176 -8.06 10.91 -14.39
C TRP A 176 -7.57 12.35 -14.52
N ASP A 177 -6.67 12.66 -15.45
CA ASP A 177 -6.17 14.01 -15.70
C ASP A 177 -7.27 14.99 -16.17
N GLU A 178 -8.46 14.48 -16.51
CA GLU A 178 -9.66 15.30 -16.74
C GLU A 178 -10.08 16.09 -15.49
N PHE A 179 -9.70 15.64 -14.29
CA PHE A 179 -9.99 16.31 -13.03
C PHE A 179 -8.75 17.10 -12.56
N GLU A 180 -8.90 18.42 -12.38
CA GLU A 180 -7.79 19.28 -11.92
C GLU A 180 -7.26 18.89 -10.53
N TRP A 181 -8.11 18.39 -9.64
CA TRP A 181 -7.68 17.89 -8.33
C TRP A 181 -6.83 16.63 -8.47
N SER A 182 -7.06 15.80 -9.49
CA SER A 182 -6.34 14.53 -9.68
C SER A 182 -4.88 14.78 -10.04
N LYS A 183 -4.58 15.85 -10.77
CA LYS A 183 -3.19 16.24 -11.10
C LYS A 183 -2.33 16.57 -9.88
N LYS A 184 -2.98 16.88 -8.74
CA LYS A 184 -2.33 17.13 -7.45
C LYS A 184 -2.37 15.91 -6.51
N ALA A 185 -3.18 14.91 -6.83
CA ALA A 185 -3.30 13.69 -6.04
C ALA A 185 -2.11 12.76 -6.29
N ILE A 186 -1.88 11.83 -5.37
CA ILE A 186 -0.86 10.78 -5.51
C ILE A 186 -1.52 9.55 -6.13
N HIS A 187 -0.99 9.09 -7.26
CA HIS A 187 -1.49 7.91 -7.95
C HIS A 187 -0.53 6.74 -7.75
N VAL A 188 -1.04 5.61 -7.24
CA VAL A 188 -0.30 4.34 -7.21
C VAL A 188 -1.08 3.31 -8.00
N SER A 189 -0.46 2.73 -9.02
CA SER A 189 -1.12 1.81 -9.95
C SER A 189 -0.47 0.43 -9.93
N VAL A 190 -1.28 -0.59 -9.63
CA VAL A 190 -0.90 -1.99 -9.80
C VAL A 190 -2.15 -2.81 -10.13
N ARG A 191 -2.10 -3.53 -11.26
CA ARG A 191 -3.25 -4.31 -11.74
C ARG A 191 -3.71 -5.36 -10.73
N LYS A 192 -5.04 -5.42 -10.54
CA LYS A 192 -5.78 -6.43 -9.78
C LYS A 192 -5.31 -6.60 -8.34
N GLN A 193 -4.85 -5.52 -7.70
CA GLN A 193 -4.53 -5.51 -6.28
C GLN A 193 -5.67 -4.91 -5.46
N THR A 194 -5.81 -5.40 -4.24
CA THR A 194 -6.84 -4.99 -3.28
C THR A 194 -6.41 -3.80 -2.44
N LYS A 195 -7.39 -3.13 -1.81
CA LYS A 195 -7.17 -2.02 -0.87
C LYS A 195 -6.09 -2.31 0.16
N TRP A 196 -6.20 -3.45 0.84
CA TRP A 196 -5.28 -3.81 1.91
C TRP A 196 -3.90 -4.24 1.41
N TRP A 197 -3.78 -4.70 0.15
CA TRP A 197 -2.48 -4.92 -0.47
C TRP A 197 -1.71 -3.60 -0.65
N PHE A 198 -2.40 -2.55 -1.15
CA PHE A 198 -1.83 -1.21 -1.31
C PHE A 198 -1.50 -0.61 0.06
N ALA A 199 -2.47 -0.60 0.98
CA ALA A 199 -2.27 -0.02 2.31
C ALA A 199 -1.06 -0.62 3.04
N LYS A 200 -0.87 -1.95 2.96
CA LYS A 200 0.29 -2.63 3.56
C LYS A 200 1.63 -2.16 2.98
N ARG A 201 1.69 -1.74 1.71
CA ARG A 201 2.94 -1.43 0.99
C ARG A 201 3.25 0.06 0.93
N PHE A 202 2.23 0.91 0.85
CA PHE A 202 2.40 2.33 0.59
C PHE A 202 2.02 3.22 1.78
N LEU A 203 1.36 2.67 2.80
CA LEU A 203 0.99 3.39 4.02
C LEU A 203 1.77 2.87 5.23
N HIS A 204 3.08 2.63 5.09
CA HIS A 204 3.93 2.27 6.24
C HIS A 204 3.82 3.35 7.33
N PRO A 205 3.78 3.01 8.63
CA PRO A 205 3.56 3.99 9.70
C PRO A 205 4.55 5.16 9.65
N ASP A 206 5.83 4.89 9.36
CA ASP A 206 6.85 5.93 9.25
C ASP A 206 6.76 6.77 7.96
N ILE A 207 5.96 6.36 6.96
CA ILE A 207 5.64 7.15 5.76
C ILE A 207 4.46 8.09 6.03
N VAL A 208 3.46 7.60 6.76
CA VAL A 208 2.22 8.35 7.05
C VAL A 208 2.26 9.03 8.42
N ALA A 209 3.41 9.03 9.08
CA ALA A 209 3.61 9.56 10.43
C ALA A 209 3.29 11.06 10.55
N ARG A 210 3.17 11.81 9.46
CA ARG A 210 2.76 13.23 9.48
C ARG A 210 1.25 13.44 9.57
N TYR A 211 0.45 12.42 9.28
CA TYR A 211 -1.01 12.52 9.25
C TYR A 211 -1.59 12.14 10.61
N ASP A 212 -2.55 12.92 11.09
CA ASP A 212 -3.25 12.63 12.35
C ASP A 212 -4.34 11.58 12.17
N TYR A 213 -5.01 11.63 11.02
CA TYR A 213 -6.07 10.70 10.64
C TYR A 213 -5.86 10.21 9.21
N ILE A 214 -6.09 8.91 9.02
CA ILE A 214 -5.87 8.19 7.77
C ILE A 214 -7.17 7.49 7.39
N PHE A 215 -7.78 7.93 6.29
CA PHE A 215 -9.02 7.41 5.74
C PHE A 215 -8.67 6.35 4.68
N ILE A 216 -9.23 5.15 4.83
CA ILE A 216 -8.99 4.00 3.92
C ILE A 216 -10.32 3.52 3.39
N TRP A 217 -10.75 4.11 2.26
CA TRP A 217 -12.12 4.03 1.78
C TRP A 217 -12.25 3.23 0.48
N ASP A 218 -13.37 2.53 0.35
CA ASP A 218 -13.81 1.95 -0.92
C ASP A 218 -14.39 3.01 -1.85
N GLU A 219 -14.49 2.68 -3.12
CA GLU A 219 -14.87 3.57 -4.21
C GLU A 219 -16.38 3.70 -4.44
N ASP A 220 -17.20 2.89 -3.77
CA ASP A 220 -18.66 2.76 -3.99
C ASP A 220 -19.49 3.41 -2.87
N LEU A 221 -18.97 4.50 -2.32
CA LEU A 221 -19.58 5.28 -1.24
C LEU A 221 -20.23 6.57 -1.76
N ASP A 222 -21.53 6.76 -1.53
CA ASP A 222 -22.16 8.08 -1.69
C ASP A 222 -21.88 8.93 -0.44
N VAL A 223 -21.38 10.13 -0.65
CA VAL A 223 -20.95 11.05 0.40
C VAL A 223 -21.78 12.35 0.46
N GLN A 224 -22.98 12.36 -0.14
CA GLN A 224 -23.85 13.55 -0.17
C GLN A 224 -24.01 14.22 1.19
N HIS A 225 -24.14 13.43 2.25
CA HIS A 225 -24.37 13.88 3.62
C HIS A 225 -23.12 13.93 4.51
N PHE A 226 -21.95 13.75 3.91
CA PHE A 226 -20.68 13.73 4.61
C PHE A 226 -19.91 15.05 4.43
N ASN A 227 -19.22 15.46 5.48
CA ASN A 227 -18.22 16.53 5.51
C ASN A 227 -17.01 16.06 6.34
N ALA A 228 -15.82 16.05 5.72
CA ALA A 228 -14.64 15.47 6.34
C ALA A 228 -14.12 16.24 7.56
N GLU A 229 -14.23 17.58 7.57
CA GLU A 229 -13.77 18.40 8.69
C GLU A 229 -14.70 18.23 9.90
N ALA A 230 -16.02 18.32 9.68
CA ALA A 230 -17.01 18.07 10.74
C ALA A 230 -16.89 16.64 11.31
N TYR A 231 -16.61 15.66 10.46
CA TYR A 231 -16.34 14.29 10.89
C TYR A 231 -15.13 14.22 11.83
N ILE A 232 -14.00 14.83 11.45
CA ILE A 232 -12.79 14.81 12.28
C ILE A 232 -13.02 15.56 13.61
N GLU A 233 -13.76 16.65 13.61
CA GLU A 233 -14.14 17.37 14.84
C GLU A 233 -14.86 16.44 15.82
N LEU A 234 -15.81 15.64 15.33
CA LEU A 234 -16.55 14.67 16.14
C LEU A 234 -15.67 13.51 16.61
N VAL A 235 -14.83 12.96 15.73
CA VAL A 235 -13.85 11.92 16.09
C VAL A 235 -12.98 12.38 17.24
N ARG A 236 -12.45 13.62 17.19
CA ARG A 236 -11.67 14.22 18.27
C ARG A 236 -12.49 14.45 19.53
N LYS A 237 -13.67 15.06 19.40
CA LYS A 237 -14.59 15.36 20.51
C LYS A 237 -14.91 14.11 21.32
N HIS A 238 -15.08 12.98 20.66
CA HIS A 238 -15.50 11.71 21.27
C HIS A 238 -14.33 10.75 21.56
N GLY A 239 -13.09 11.17 21.31
CA GLY A 239 -11.89 10.38 21.58
C GLY A 239 -11.82 9.09 20.77
N LEU A 240 -12.33 9.10 19.53
CA LEU A 240 -12.30 7.94 18.65
C LEU A 240 -10.92 7.81 17.98
N GLU A 241 -10.34 6.62 18.10
CA GLU A 241 -9.05 6.26 17.51
C GLU A 241 -9.23 5.43 16.22
N ILE A 242 -10.33 4.69 16.13
CA ILE A 242 -10.76 3.98 14.92
C ILE A 242 -12.24 4.26 14.72
N SER A 243 -12.63 4.73 13.56
CA SER A 243 -14.01 5.13 13.33
C SER A 243 -14.46 4.90 11.89
N GLN A 244 -15.76 5.03 11.67
CA GLN A 244 -16.33 5.16 10.33
C GLN A 244 -17.53 6.12 10.36
N PRO A 245 -17.93 6.68 9.20
CA PRO A 245 -19.23 7.33 9.06
C PRO A 245 -20.38 6.34 9.30
N GLY A 246 -21.53 6.83 9.76
CA GLY A 246 -22.77 6.04 9.81
C GLY A 246 -23.20 5.58 8.41
N LEU A 247 -23.74 4.36 8.30
CA LEU A 247 -24.31 3.86 7.04
C LEU A 247 -25.82 4.05 7.02
N GLU A 248 -26.33 4.65 5.95
CA GLU A 248 -27.76 4.73 5.69
C GLU A 248 -28.33 3.31 5.48
N PRO A 249 -29.41 2.91 6.19
CA PRO A 249 -29.87 1.52 6.21
C PRO A 249 -30.69 1.11 4.98
N ASP A 250 -31.09 2.05 4.13
CA ASP A 250 -32.08 1.84 3.05
C ASP A 250 -31.68 0.78 2.01
N LYS A 251 -30.38 0.47 1.89
CA LYS A 251 -29.85 -0.53 0.95
C LYS A 251 -29.46 -1.85 1.60
N GLY A 252 -29.83 -2.04 2.87
CA GLY A 252 -29.47 -3.22 3.66
C GLY A 252 -28.07 -3.10 4.28
N LEU A 253 -27.90 -3.75 5.44
CA LEU A 253 -26.67 -3.70 6.21
C LEU A 253 -26.27 -5.10 6.67
N THR A 254 -24.97 -5.37 6.68
CA THR A 254 -24.43 -6.61 7.25
C THR A 254 -24.48 -6.57 8.78
N TRP A 255 -24.02 -5.46 9.37
CA TRP A 255 -23.85 -5.30 10.82
C TRP A 255 -24.71 -4.16 11.35
N GLN A 256 -25.43 -4.36 12.45
CA GLN A 256 -26.18 -3.25 13.07
C GLN A 256 -25.26 -2.17 13.63
N MET A 257 -24.01 -2.49 13.94
CA MET A 257 -23.04 -1.54 14.51
C MET A 257 -22.63 -0.47 13.51
N THR A 258 -22.78 -0.71 12.21
CA THR A 258 -22.47 0.28 11.17
C THR A 258 -23.66 1.18 10.84
N LYS A 259 -24.85 0.84 11.34
CA LYS A 259 -26.09 1.54 11.00
C LYS A 259 -26.09 2.92 11.62
N ARG A 260 -26.40 3.94 10.82
CA ARG A 260 -26.62 5.29 11.32
C ARG A 260 -27.79 5.35 12.32
N LEU A 261 -27.56 5.98 13.47
CA LEU A 261 -28.57 6.33 14.48
C LEU A 261 -28.89 7.83 14.40
N GLY A 262 -30.12 8.19 14.02
CA GLY A 262 -30.47 9.57 13.68
C GLY A 262 -30.56 10.56 14.85
N ASP A 263 -30.51 10.08 16.09
CA ASP A 263 -30.72 10.84 17.32
C ASP A 263 -29.42 11.15 18.09
N GLN A 264 -28.27 10.74 17.58
CA GLN A 264 -26.97 10.84 18.26
C GLN A 264 -25.88 11.39 17.32
N GLU A 265 -24.80 11.90 17.91
CA GLU A 265 -23.62 12.34 17.14
C GLU A 265 -22.74 11.15 16.73
N VAL A 266 -22.57 10.22 17.66
CA VAL A 266 -21.78 8.99 17.55
C VAL A 266 -22.41 7.88 18.39
N HIS A 267 -22.15 6.63 18.04
CA HIS A 267 -22.38 5.48 18.90
C HIS A 267 -21.20 4.50 18.86
N LYS A 268 -21.02 3.75 19.95
CA LYS A 268 -19.89 2.83 20.14
C LYS A 268 -20.33 1.41 20.50
N VAL A 269 -21.62 1.25 20.77
CA VAL A 269 -22.29 0.00 21.10
C VAL A 269 -23.62 0.00 20.37
N THR A 270 -24.05 -1.18 19.92
CA THR A 270 -25.35 -1.40 19.30
C THR A 270 -26.00 -2.67 19.86
N GLU A 271 -27.31 -2.80 19.64
CA GLU A 271 -27.99 -4.08 19.77
C GLU A 271 -27.94 -4.82 18.43
N GLU A 272 -27.32 -6.01 18.42
CA GLU A 272 -27.35 -6.88 17.25
C GLU A 272 -28.42 -7.96 17.34
N ARG A 273 -28.64 -8.65 16.22
CA ARG A 273 -29.52 -9.81 16.08
C ARG A 273 -29.24 -10.83 17.19
N PRO A 274 -30.29 -11.49 17.73
CA PRO A 274 -30.13 -12.48 18.79
C PRO A 274 -29.07 -13.54 18.47
N GLY A 275 -28.12 -13.73 19.39
CA GLY A 275 -27.04 -14.73 19.27
C GLY A 275 -25.80 -14.28 18.49
N TRP A 276 -25.74 -13.05 17.99
CA TRP A 276 -24.59 -12.54 17.22
C TRP A 276 -23.49 -11.94 18.09
N CYS A 277 -23.83 -11.55 19.33
CA CYS A 277 -22.88 -11.00 20.28
C CYS A 277 -22.71 -11.94 21.46
N THR A 278 -21.49 -12.44 21.63
CA THR A 278 -21.09 -13.22 22.81
C THR A 278 -20.86 -12.33 24.03
N ASP A 279 -20.47 -11.09 23.78
CA ASP A 279 -20.18 -10.06 24.80
C ASP A 279 -20.56 -8.70 24.20
N PRO A 280 -21.27 -7.82 24.94
CA PRO A 280 -21.74 -6.53 24.44
C PRO A 280 -20.62 -5.54 24.11
N TYR A 281 -19.43 -5.70 24.70
CA TYR A 281 -18.26 -4.85 24.47
C TYR A 281 -17.29 -5.42 23.42
N LEU A 282 -17.65 -6.55 22.80
CA LEU A 282 -16.87 -7.16 21.73
C LEU A 282 -17.59 -7.06 20.37
N PRO A 283 -16.84 -7.16 19.27
CA PRO A 283 -17.42 -7.26 17.95
C PRO A 283 -18.41 -8.44 17.84
N PRO A 284 -19.51 -8.28 17.09
CA PRO A 284 -19.84 -7.09 16.30
C PRO A 284 -20.61 -6.01 17.07
N CYS A 285 -20.99 -6.19 18.33
CA CYS A 285 -21.84 -5.25 19.09
C CYS A 285 -21.15 -3.95 19.50
N ALA A 286 -19.84 -3.99 19.70
CA ALA A 286 -19.01 -2.83 20.03
C ALA A 286 -17.58 -3.08 19.55
N ALA A 287 -16.71 -2.08 19.71
CA ALA A 287 -15.31 -2.19 19.33
C ALA A 287 -15.11 -2.60 17.85
N PHE A 288 -16.06 -2.23 16.99
CA PHE A 288 -16.18 -2.71 15.62
C PHE A 288 -16.59 -1.57 14.67
N VAL A 289 -15.89 -1.52 13.54
CA VAL A 289 -16.29 -0.76 12.35
C VAL A 289 -15.93 -1.61 11.13
N GLU A 290 -16.71 -1.52 10.07
CA GLU A 290 -16.50 -2.29 8.86
C GLU A 290 -15.34 -1.70 8.04
N ILE A 291 -14.49 -2.58 7.51
CA ILE A 291 -13.28 -2.23 6.74
C ILE A 291 -13.52 -1.33 5.52
N MET A 292 -14.77 -1.11 5.09
CA MET A 292 -15.13 -0.36 3.88
C MET A 292 -14.79 1.14 3.96
N ALA A 293 -15.12 1.80 5.07
CA ALA A 293 -15.02 3.25 5.23
C ALA A 293 -14.25 3.65 6.51
N THR A 294 -13.23 2.87 6.87
CA THR A 294 -12.48 3.07 8.11
C THR A 294 -11.63 4.33 8.09
N VAL A 295 -11.54 4.96 9.25
CA VAL A 295 -10.64 6.07 9.58
C VAL A 295 -9.85 5.68 10.81
N PHE A 296 -8.53 5.83 10.74
CA PHE A 296 -7.62 5.50 11.82
C PHE A 296 -6.91 6.75 12.30
N SER A 297 -6.72 6.91 13.60
CA SER A 297 -5.69 7.79 14.12
C SER A 297 -4.30 7.28 13.71
N ARG A 298 -3.31 8.16 13.76
CA ARG A 298 -1.90 7.82 13.53
C ARG A 298 -1.44 6.62 14.35
N ASP A 299 -1.77 6.62 15.64
CA ASP A 299 -1.30 5.61 16.59
C ASP A 299 -2.01 4.27 16.37
N ALA A 300 -3.33 4.29 16.15
CA ALA A 300 -4.08 3.09 15.82
C ALA A 300 -3.60 2.48 14.51
N TRP A 301 -3.34 3.29 13.48
CA TRP A 301 -2.83 2.83 12.20
C TRP A 301 -1.47 2.14 12.34
N ARG A 302 -0.58 2.64 13.20
CA ARG A 302 0.73 2.00 13.43
C ARG A 302 0.57 0.55 13.88
N CYS A 303 -0.37 0.26 14.78
CA CYS A 303 -0.68 -1.11 15.17
C CYS A 303 -1.36 -1.91 14.05
N VAL A 304 -2.41 -1.35 13.44
CA VAL A 304 -3.20 -2.04 12.39
C VAL A 304 -2.32 -2.43 11.20
N TRP A 305 -1.38 -1.56 10.80
CA TRP A 305 -0.44 -1.86 9.74
C TRP A 305 0.39 -3.11 10.01
N HIS A 306 0.82 -3.33 11.26
CA HIS A 306 1.58 -4.53 11.66
C HIS A 306 0.69 -5.78 11.74
N MET A 307 -0.61 -5.62 11.97
CA MET A 307 -1.58 -6.71 11.93
C MET A 307 -1.83 -7.24 10.51
N ILE A 308 -1.81 -6.36 9.51
CA ILE A 308 -2.04 -6.74 8.11
C ILE A 308 -0.92 -7.67 7.60
N GLN A 309 -1.31 -8.83 7.08
CA GLN A 309 -0.40 -9.86 6.57
C GLN A 309 -0.03 -9.60 5.11
N ASN A 310 1.22 -9.85 4.72
CA ASN A 310 1.70 -9.54 3.37
C ASN A 310 1.04 -10.39 2.26
N ASP A 311 0.60 -11.61 2.59
CA ASP A 311 0.04 -12.61 1.68
C ASP A 311 -1.49 -12.72 1.73
N LEU A 312 -2.15 -12.08 2.71
CA LEU A 312 -3.61 -12.02 2.84
C LEU A 312 -4.08 -10.63 2.41
N VAL A 313 -4.58 -10.53 1.18
CA VAL A 313 -4.72 -9.25 0.50
C VAL A 313 -6.12 -8.66 0.64
N HIS A 314 -7.16 -9.45 0.93
CA HIS A 314 -8.55 -8.95 0.94
C HIS A 314 -8.95 -8.27 2.25
N GLY A 315 -8.26 -8.57 3.36
CA GLY A 315 -8.51 -7.95 4.67
C GLY A 315 -9.82 -8.34 5.37
N TRP A 316 -10.61 -9.28 4.84
CA TRP A 316 -11.80 -9.78 5.52
C TRP A 316 -11.46 -10.36 6.89
N GLY A 317 -12.17 -9.92 7.92
CA GLY A 317 -11.93 -10.31 9.31
C GLY A 317 -10.99 -9.39 10.08
N LEU A 318 -10.32 -8.43 9.41
CA LEU A 318 -9.52 -7.41 10.10
C LEU A 318 -10.40 -6.55 11.03
N ASP A 319 -11.60 -6.20 10.58
CA ASP A 319 -12.65 -5.47 11.30
C ASP A 319 -12.94 -6.04 12.70
N PHE A 320 -12.93 -7.37 12.86
CA PHE A 320 -13.10 -8.04 14.15
C PHE A 320 -11.87 -7.94 15.07
N SER A 321 -10.71 -7.66 14.50
CA SER A 321 -9.43 -7.64 15.19
C SER A 321 -8.90 -6.23 15.46
N LEU A 322 -9.46 -5.19 14.83
CA LEU A 322 -9.08 -3.79 15.03
C LEU A 322 -9.07 -3.38 16.51
N ARG A 323 -9.98 -3.94 17.31
CA ARG A 323 -10.04 -3.74 18.77
C ARG A 323 -8.74 -4.02 19.50
N LYS A 324 -7.85 -4.85 18.95
CA LYS A 324 -6.55 -5.16 19.57
C LYS A 324 -5.54 -4.02 19.49
N CYS A 325 -5.84 -2.97 18.71
CA CYS A 325 -4.96 -1.84 18.48
C CYS A 325 -5.29 -0.60 19.29
N VAL A 326 -6.31 -0.65 20.16
CA VAL A 326 -6.77 0.48 20.96
C VAL A 326 -7.34 0.01 22.30
N GLU A 327 -7.13 0.79 23.37
CA GLU A 327 -7.56 0.44 24.72
C GLU A 327 -8.14 1.65 25.46
N PRO A 328 -9.34 1.56 26.08
CA PRO A 328 -10.32 0.48 25.94
C PRO A 328 -11.06 0.54 24.60
N ALA A 329 -11.12 -0.59 23.89
CA ALA A 329 -11.56 -0.60 22.49
C ALA A 329 -13.02 -0.18 22.28
N HIS A 330 -13.93 -0.61 23.15
CA HIS A 330 -15.36 -0.30 23.05
C HIS A 330 -15.67 1.19 23.32
N GLU A 331 -14.74 1.96 23.89
CA GLU A 331 -14.88 3.41 24.07
C GLU A 331 -14.16 4.22 22.99
N LYS A 332 -13.21 3.62 22.27
CA LYS A 332 -12.36 4.31 21.29
C LYS A 332 -12.64 3.92 19.84
N ILE A 333 -13.46 2.91 19.63
CA ILE A 333 -13.96 2.53 18.30
C ILE A 333 -15.44 2.87 18.22
N GLY A 334 -15.85 3.58 17.16
CA GLY A 334 -17.24 3.98 17.03
C GLY A 334 -17.63 4.50 15.65
N VAL A 335 -18.93 4.67 15.49
CA VAL A 335 -19.55 5.19 14.28
C VAL A 335 -19.98 6.63 14.52
N VAL A 336 -19.70 7.50 13.55
CA VAL A 336 -20.09 8.91 13.60
C VAL A 336 -21.41 9.07 12.84
N ASP A 337 -22.52 9.11 13.56
CA ASP A 337 -23.88 9.08 12.99
C ASP A 337 -24.31 10.39 12.32
N SER A 338 -23.82 11.50 12.86
CA SER A 338 -24.13 12.83 12.33
C SER A 338 -23.40 13.14 11.02
N GLN A 339 -22.48 12.28 10.60
CA GLN A 339 -21.78 12.33 9.31
C GLN A 339 -21.89 10.97 8.65
N TRP A 340 -22.81 10.82 7.70
CA TRP A 340 -23.16 9.51 7.16
C TRP A 340 -22.96 9.41 5.65
N ILE A 341 -22.88 8.17 5.19
CA ILE A 341 -22.65 7.78 3.80
C ILE A 341 -23.65 6.69 3.39
N VAL A 342 -23.78 6.47 2.08
CA VAL A 342 -24.60 5.37 1.53
C VAL A 342 -23.69 4.39 0.82
N HIS A 343 -23.76 3.10 1.18
CA HIS A 343 -23.08 2.05 0.42
C HIS A 343 -23.86 1.76 -0.86
N GLN A 344 -23.26 2.03 -2.02
CA GLN A 344 -23.94 1.86 -3.31
C GLN A 344 -23.88 0.42 -3.84
N VAL A 345 -23.00 -0.43 -3.29
CA VAL A 345 -22.81 -1.84 -3.68
C VAL A 345 -22.49 -1.96 -5.18
N VAL A 346 -21.62 -1.10 -5.68
CA VAL A 346 -21.26 -1.09 -7.11
C VAL A 346 -20.26 -2.22 -7.35
N PRO A 347 -20.56 -3.20 -8.23
CA PRO A 347 -19.64 -4.31 -8.46
C PRO A 347 -18.32 -3.85 -9.07
N SER A 348 -17.24 -3.90 -8.29
CA SER A 348 -15.94 -3.36 -8.68
C SER A 348 -14.84 -4.43 -8.76
N LEU A 349 -13.84 -4.40 -7.88
CA LEU A 349 -12.70 -5.32 -7.84
C LEU A 349 -13.12 -6.79 -7.78
N GLY A 350 -14.28 -7.10 -7.18
CA GLY A 350 -14.84 -8.46 -7.19
C GLY A 350 -14.99 -9.04 -8.61
N ASN A 351 -15.32 -8.21 -9.60
CA ASN A 351 -15.46 -8.64 -10.99
C ASN A 351 -14.12 -8.81 -11.73
N GLN A 352 -12.99 -8.42 -11.12
CA GLN A 352 -11.65 -8.57 -11.71
C GLN A 352 -11.06 -9.98 -11.57
N GLY A 353 -11.79 -10.89 -10.91
CA GLY A 353 -11.47 -12.31 -10.80
C GLY A 353 -11.49 -13.05 -12.13
N MET A 354 -11.31 -14.37 -12.07
CA MET A 354 -11.42 -15.25 -13.24
C MET A 354 -12.74 -16.02 -13.17
N ALA A 355 -13.44 -16.10 -14.30
CA ALA A 355 -14.57 -17.01 -14.43
C ALA A 355 -14.05 -18.43 -14.59
N GLU A 356 -14.54 -19.37 -13.78
CA GLU A 356 -14.12 -20.76 -13.80
C GLU A 356 -15.33 -21.68 -13.70
N ASN A 357 -15.39 -22.73 -14.54
CA ASN A 357 -16.44 -23.76 -14.50
C ASN A 357 -17.87 -23.19 -14.48
N GLY A 358 -18.13 -22.14 -15.26
CA GLY A 358 -19.44 -21.48 -15.33
C GLY A 358 -19.77 -20.54 -14.17
N ARG A 359 -18.86 -20.37 -13.19
CA ARG A 359 -19.01 -19.40 -12.09
C ARG A 359 -18.59 -18.00 -12.53
N ALA A 360 -19.29 -17.00 -12.01
CA ALA A 360 -18.95 -15.60 -12.25
C ALA A 360 -17.63 -15.22 -11.54
N PRO A 361 -16.84 -14.28 -12.08
CA PRO A 361 -15.56 -13.85 -11.49
C PRO A 361 -15.61 -13.51 -9.99
N TRP A 362 -16.68 -12.82 -9.56
CA TRP A 362 -16.86 -12.40 -8.17
C TRP A 362 -17.02 -13.56 -7.19
N GLU A 363 -17.49 -14.73 -7.65
CA GLU A 363 -17.62 -15.91 -6.81
C GLU A 363 -16.24 -16.44 -6.38
N GLY A 364 -15.28 -16.45 -7.32
CA GLY A 364 -13.90 -16.84 -7.06
C GLY A 364 -13.20 -15.88 -6.08
N VAL A 365 -13.39 -14.57 -6.27
CA VAL A 365 -12.87 -13.55 -5.35
C VAL A 365 -13.48 -13.75 -3.95
N ARG A 366 -14.79 -13.90 -3.84
CA ARG A 366 -15.47 -14.11 -2.55
C ARG A 366 -15.04 -15.41 -1.86
N ALA A 367 -14.81 -16.47 -2.62
CA ALA A 367 -14.24 -17.72 -2.08
C ALA A 367 -12.84 -17.50 -1.52
N ARG A 368 -12.00 -16.72 -2.21
CA ARG A 368 -10.67 -16.35 -1.71
C ARG A 368 -10.76 -15.47 -0.46
N CYS A 369 -11.66 -14.49 -0.41
CA CYS A 369 -11.86 -13.66 0.80
C CYS A 369 -12.17 -14.53 2.03
N ARG A 370 -13.10 -15.48 1.91
CA ARG A 370 -13.44 -16.40 3.01
C ARG A 370 -12.26 -17.27 3.43
N LYS A 371 -11.48 -17.77 2.47
CA LYS A 371 -10.28 -18.57 2.74
C LYS A 371 -9.24 -17.75 3.50
N GLU A 372 -8.97 -16.53 3.06
CA GLU A 372 -8.01 -15.63 3.72
C GLU A 372 -8.46 -15.23 5.12
N TRP A 373 -9.75 -14.96 5.31
CA TRP A 373 -10.31 -14.69 6.64
C TRP A 373 -10.07 -15.86 7.59
N GLY A 374 -10.40 -17.09 7.19
CA GLY A 374 -10.13 -18.28 8.01
C GLY A 374 -8.65 -18.43 8.36
N MET A 375 -7.75 -18.23 7.38
CA MET A 375 -6.30 -18.27 7.61
C MET A 375 -5.84 -17.18 8.59
N PHE A 376 -6.37 -15.96 8.48
CA PHE A 376 -6.05 -14.86 9.39
C PHE A 376 -6.49 -15.17 10.82
N GLN A 377 -7.72 -15.67 11.01
CA GLN A 377 -8.24 -16.06 12.33
C GLN A 377 -7.37 -17.13 12.98
N THR A 378 -7.01 -18.18 12.23
CA THR A 378 -6.10 -19.23 12.74
C THR A 378 -4.75 -18.65 13.13
N ARG A 379 -4.10 -17.86 12.27
CA ARG A 379 -2.80 -17.25 12.57
C ARG A 379 -2.84 -16.39 13.83
N LEU A 380 -3.88 -15.58 13.98
CA LEU A 380 -4.04 -14.70 15.13
C LEU A 380 -4.22 -15.51 16.41
N ALA A 381 -5.13 -16.50 16.42
CA ALA A 381 -5.37 -17.35 17.58
C ALA A 381 -4.12 -18.16 17.97
N ASP A 382 -3.43 -18.75 17.00
CA ASP A 382 -2.21 -19.53 17.24
C ASP A 382 -1.08 -18.66 17.82
N ALA A 383 -0.89 -17.45 17.28
CA ALA A 383 0.11 -16.51 17.78
C ALA A 383 -0.18 -16.06 19.23
N GLU A 384 -1.44 -15.80 19.55
CA GLU A 384 -1.86 -15.42 20.91
C GLU A 384 -1.69 -16.58 21.88
N ASN A 385 -2.12 -17.78 21.51
CA ASN A 385 -1.94 -18.98 22.32
C ASN A 385 -0.46 -19.25 22.59
N ALA A 386 0.39 -19.17 21.56
CA ALA A 386 1.83 -19.34 21.70
C ALA A 386 2.46 -18.30 22.64
N TYR A 387 2.03 -17.04 22.54
CA TYR A 387 2.47 -15.98 23.43
C TYR A 387 2.05 -16.20 24.89
N TYR A 388 0.78 -16.58 25.12
CA TYR A 388 0.29 -16.87 26.47
C TYR A 388 1.06 -18.02 27.11
N LEU A 389 1.27 -19.12 26.38
CA LEU A 389 2.07 -20.24 26.85
C LEU A 389 3.51 -19.82 27.19
N GLN A 390 4.14 -18.98 26.34
CA GLN A 390 5.48 -18.45 26.62
C GLN A 390 5.53 -17.59 27.90
N LYS A 391 4.42 -16.91 28.23
CA LYS A 391 4.30 -16.07 29.43
C LYS A 391 3.74 -16.82 30.65
N GLY A 392 3.46 -18.12 30.54
CA GLY A 392 2.84 -18.90 31.61
C GLY A 392 1.39 -18.49 31.91
N ILE A 393 0.71 -17.85 30.96
CA ILE A 393 -0.71 -17.47 31.04
C ILE A 393 -1.53 -18.61 30.45
N ILE A 394 -2.59 -19.04 31.16
CA ILE A 394 -3.53 -20.05 30.66
C ILE A 394 -4.39 -19.41 29.56
N PRO A 395 -4.35 -19.92 28.32
CA PRO A 395 -5.19 -19.39 27.24
C PRO A 395 -6.68 -19.52 27.57
N PRO A 396 -7.52 -18.54 27.18
CA PRO A 396 -8.95 -18.53 27.53
C PRO A 396 -9.76 -19.73 27.03
N ASN A 397 -9.21 -20.54 26.11
CA ASN A 397 -9.86 -21.75 25.56
C ASN A 397 -9.06 -23.05 25.77
N SER A 398 -8.02 -23.08 26.61
CA SER A 398 -7.39 -24.35 26.98
C SER A 398 -8.25 -25.04 28.05
N THR A 399 -9.10 -25.99 27.64
CA THR A 399 -9.61 -26.98 28.59
C THR A 399 -8.41 -27.75 29.15
N ALA A 400 -8.26 -27.71 30.47
CA ALA A 400 -7.35 -28.57 31.24
C ALA A 400 -7.73 -30.04 31.13
#